data_AF-A0A2X0XGV6-F1
#
_entry.id   AF-A0A2X0XGV6-F1
#
_cell.length_a   1.000
_cell.length_b   1.000
_cell.length_c   1.000
_cell.angle_alpha   90.00
_cell.angle_beta   90.00
_cell.angle_gamma   90.00
#
_symmetry.space_group_name_H-M   'P 1'
#
loop_
_entity.id
_entity.type
_entity.pdbx_description
1 polymer ?
#
loop_
_entity_poly.entity_id
_entity_poly.type
_entity_poly.pdbx_seq_one_letter_code
_entity_poly.pdbx_strand_id
1 'polypeptide(L)'
;MFDPNFITSIFEKIRLIIREEIEHVLKNISINKYPHMLKQEHLCEIFQCERGAIYKLTKIDSFPRFEHIHGRYPRDLVFEWIEQNTNQVQSVKNLRAS
;
A
#
# COMPACT_ATOMS: atom_id res chain seq x y z
N MET A 1 40.34 15.02 -10.31
CA MET A 1 39.67 14.72 -11.59
C MET A 1 38.19 14.63 -11.29
N PHE A 2 37.35 15.48 -11.90
CA PHE A 2 35.90 15.41 -11.70
C PHE A 2 35.38 14.14 -12.37
N ASP A 3 34.53 13.38 -11.67
CA ASP A 3 33.86 12.22 -12.25
C ASP A 3 33.06 12.69 -13.49
N PRO A 4 33.41 12.21 -14.70
CA PRO A 4 32.73 12.63 -15.93
C PRO A 4 31.23 12.30 -15.92
N ASN A 5 30.80 11.38 -15.06
CA ASN A 5 29.42 10.98 -14.89
C ASN A 5 28.72 11.70 -13.74
N PHE A 6 29.37 12.63 -13.03
CA PHE A 6 28.81 13.33 -11.89
C PHE A 6 27.48 14.02 -12.21
N ILE A 7 27.43 14.74 -13.34
CA ILE A 7 26.22 15.42 -13.82
C ILE A 7 25.13 14.40 -14.16
N THR A 8 25.48 13.31 -14.85
CA THR A 8 24.55 12.22 -15.17
C THR A 8 23.97 11.59 -13.90
N SER A 9 24.80 11.30 -12.91
CA SER A 9 24.38 10.74 -11.62
C SER A 9 23.42 11.66 -10.87
N ILE A 10 23.66 12.97 -10.89
CA ILE A 10 22.74 13.96 -10.30
C ILE A 10 21.40 13.96 -11.04
N PHE A 11 21.39 13.99 -12.37
CA PHE A 11 20.15 13.95 -13.13
C PHE A 11 19.35 12.67 -12.90
N GLU A 12 20.03 11.52 -12.79
CA GLU A 12 19.35 10.26 -12.47
C GLU A 12 18.74 10.28 -11.05
N LYS A 13 19.46 10.78 -10.04
CA LYS A 13 18.90 10.92 -8.70
C LYS A 13 17.69 11.86 -8.67
N ILE A 14 17.74 12.98 -9.38
CA ILE A 14 16.61 13.91 -9.50
C ILE A 14 15.41 13.21 -10.17
N ARG A 15 15.65 12.47 -11.25
CA ARG A 15 14.59 11.70 -11.95
C ARG A 15 13.94 10.67 -11.02
N LEU A 16 14.74 9.99 -10.20
CA LEU A 16 14.23 9.02 -9.22
C LEU A 16 13.36 9.69 -8.17
N ILE A 17 13.85 10.76 -7.54
CA ILE A 17 13.09 11.50 -6.51
C ILE A 17 11.76 12.01 -7.07
N ILE A 18 11.77 12.60 -8.28
CA ILE A 18 10.54 13.09 -8.92
C ILE A 18 9.55 11.95 -9.16
N ARG A 19 10.04 10.79 -9.62
CA ARG A 19 9.18 9.62 -9.86
C ARG A 19 8.55 9.11 -8.55
N GLU A 20 9.37 8.94 -7.52
CA GLU A 20 8.90 8.48 -6.20
C GLU A 20 7.81 9.42 -5.64
N GLU A 21 7.99 10.73 -5.78
CA GLU A 21 7.04 11.69 -5.24
C GLU A 21 5.74 11.75 -6.04
N ILE A 22 5.81 11.60 -7.37
CA ILE A 22 4.60 11.45 -8.20
C ILE A 22 3.83 10.19 -7.81
N GLU A 23 4.51 9.05 -7.62
CA GLU A 23 3.87 7.80 -7.21
C GLU A 23 3.21 7.93 -5.83
N HIS A 24 3.88 8.58 -4.88
CA HIS A 24 3.34 8.85 -3.55
C HIS A 24 2.09 9.74 -3.60
N VAL A 25 2.10 10.81 -4.42
CA VAL A 25 0.94 11.68 -4.62
C VAL A 25 -0.24 10.90 -5.23
N LEU A 26 0.00 10.10 -6.26
CA LEU A 26 -1.06 9.32 -6.91
C LEU A 26 -1.67 8.28 -5.95
N LYS A 27 -0.85 7.63 -5.12
CA LYS A 27 -1.30 6.72 -4.06
C LYS A 27 -2.18 7.48 -3.05
N ASN A 28 -1.76 8.65 -2.58
CA ASN A 28 -2.53 9.45 -1.63
C ASN A 28 -3.87 9.93 -2.17
N ILE A 29 -3.92 10.38 -3.43
CA ILE A 29 -5.19 10.77 -4.09
C ILE A 29 -6.15 9.57 -4.12
N SER A 30 -5.65 8.39 -4.47
CA SER A 30 -6.47 7.20 -4.60
C SER A 30 -6.89 6.59 -3.25
N ILE A 31 -6.15 6.81 -2.17
CA ILE A 31 -6.57 6.48 -0.80
C ILE A 31 -7.63 7.47 -0.30
N ASN A 32 -7.40 8.78 -0.50
CA ASN A 32 -8.26 9.85 0.02
C ASN A 32 -9.67 9.86 -0.59
N LYS A 33 -9.90 9.16 -1.70
CA LYS A 33 -11.25 8.98 -2.28
C LYS A 33 -12.18 8.16 -1.38
N TYR A 34 -11.65 7.36 -0.46
CA TYR A 34 -12.43 6.55 0.46
C TYR A 34 -12.68 7.28 1.79
N PRO A 35 -13.81 7.01 2.48
CA PRO A 35 -14.07 7.61 3.79
C PRO A 35 -13.09 7.08 4.86
N HIS A 36 -12.86 7.86 5.93
CA HIS A 36 -11.98 7.48 7.04
C HIS A 36 -12.35 6.13 7.69
N MET A 37 -13.63 5.79 7.70
CA MET A 37 -14.13 4.50 8.17
C MET A 37 -14.71 3.72 6.99
N LEU A 38 -14.01 2.67 6.58
CA LEU A 38 -14.41 1.81 5.49
C LEU A 38 -15.53 0.86 5.92
N LYS A 39 -16.39 0.53 4.96
CA LYS A 39 -17.37 -0.56 5.06
C LYS A 39 -16.87 -1.76 4.27
N GLN A 40 -17.56 -2.89 4.42
CA GLN A 40 -17.22 -4.11 3.70
C GLN A 40 -17.28 -3.94 2.17
N GLU A 41 -18.19 -3.11 1.66
CA GLU A 41 -18.29 -2.75 0.24
C GLU A 41 -16.99 -2.12 -0.27
N HIS A 42 -16.44 -1.15 0.47
CA HIS A 42 -15.18 -0.51 0.08
C HIS A 42 -14.01 -1.50 0.09
N LEU A 43 -13.99 -2.44 1.05
CA LEU A 43 -12.97 -3.50 1.06
C LEU A 43 -13.08 -4.41 -0.18
N CYS A 44 -14.30 -4.73 -0.62
CA CYS A 44 -14.49 -5.52 -1.84
C CYS A 44 -13.93 -4.79 -3.06
N GLU A 45 -14.12 -3.46 -3.14
CA GLU A 45 -13.58 -2.63 -4.20
C GLU A 45 -12.05 -2.51 -4.14
N ILE A 46 -11.49 -2.26 -2.95
CA ILE A 46 -10.04 -2.08 -2.74
C ILE A 46 -9.28 -3.37 -3.07
N PHE A 47 -9.76 -4.50 -2.56
CA PHE A 47 -9.10 -5.80 -2.76
C PHE A 47 -9.55 -6.53 -4.04
N GLN A 48 -10.54 -5.98 -4.76
CA GLN A 48 -11.14 -6.60 -5.95
C GLN A 48 -11.58 -8.06 -5.69
N CYS A 49 -12.19 -8.28 -4.54
CA CYS A 49 -12.55 -9.61 -4.04
C CYS A 49 -14.02 -9.68 -3.63
N GLU A 50 -14.60 -10.87 -3.70
CA GLU A 50 -15.97 -11.10 -3.24
C GLU A 50 -16.11 -10.95 -1.71
N ARG A 51 -17.34 -10.62 -1.27
CA ARG A 51 -17.67 -10.42 0.16
C ARG A 51 -17.25 -11.60 1.04
N GLY A 52 -17.37 -12.84 0.56
CA GLY A 52 -16.97 -14.04 1.29
C GLY A 52 -15.46 -14.13 1.54
N ALA A 53 -14.64 -13.71 0.58
CA ALA A 53 -13.20 -13.61 0.72
C ALA A 53 -12.82 -12.49 1.70
N ILE A 54 -13.47 -11.32 1.59
CA ILE A 54 -13.27 -10.22 2.54
C ILE A 54 -13.64 -10.64 3.97
N TYR A 55 -14.71 -11.40 4.15
CA TYR A 55 -15.09 -11.88 5.48
C TYR A 55 -14.04 -12.82 6.11
N LYS A 56 -13.34 -13.61 5.28
CA LYS A 56 -12.20 -14.42 5.75
C LYS A 56 -10.99 -13.53 6.05
N LEU A 57 -10.70 -12.55 5.19
CA LEU A 57 -9.61 -11.58 5.35
C LEU A 57 -9.74 -10.79 6.65
N THR A 58 -10.93 -10.26 6.94
CA THR A 58 -11.20 -9.47 8.15
C THR A 58 -11.23 -10.31 9.42
N LYS A 59 -11.18 -11.64 9.32
CA LYS A 59 -11.02 -12.52 10.48
C LYS A 59 -9.56 -12.76 10.86
N ILE A 60 -8.61 -12.40 10.00
CA ILE A 60 -7.18 -12.49 10.33
C ILE A 60 -6.91 -11.55 11.49
N ASP A 61 -6.20 -12.04 12.51
CA ASP A 61 -5.96 -11.28 13.75
C ASP A 61 -5.19 -9.98 13.50
N SER A 62 -4.25 -9.98 12.56
CA SER A 62 -3.50 -8.79 12.17
C SER A 62 -4.34 -7.77 11.37
N PHE A 63 -5.53 -8.14 10.89
CA PHE A 63 -6.30 -7.25 10.02
C PHE A 63 -6.91 -6.09 10.83
N PRO A 64 -6.72 -4.83 10.41
CA PRO A 64 -7.17 -3.67 11.16
C PRO A 64 -8.69 -3.58 11.19
N ARG A 65 -9.25 -3.65 12.39
CA ARG A 65 -10.68 -3.57 12.67
C ARG A 65 -10.93 -2.51 13.72
N PHE A 66 -12.05 -1.80 13.60
CA PHE A 66 -12.45 -0.90 14.65
C PHE A 66 -13.15 -1.69 15.77
N GLU A 67 -12.57 -1.70 16.97
CA GLU A 67 -13.04 -2.55 18.08
C GLU A 67 -14.43 -2.17 18.57
N HIS A 68 -14.78 -0.88 18.52
CA HIS A 68 -16.03 -0.36 19.07
C HIS A 68 -17.23 -0.49 18.12
N ILE A 69 -17.00 -0.65 16.81
CA ILE A 69 -18.07 -0.70 15.81
C ILE A 69 -17.77 -1.82 14.81
N HIS A 70 -18.59 -2.88 14.88
CA HIS A 70 -18.48 -4.01 13.96
C HIS A 70 -18.68 -3.59 12.50
N GLY A 71 -17.92 -4.24 11.61
CA GLY A 71 -18.00 -3.98 10.16
C GLY A 71 -17.49 -2.59 9.76
N ARG A 72 -16.62 -1.98 10.58
CA ARG A 72 -15.90 -0.76 10.25
C ARG A 72 -14.40 -0.98 10.34
N TYR A 73 -13.69 -0.42 9.36
CA TYR A 73 -12.27 -0.63 9.19
C TYR A 73 -11.59 0.73 8.98
N PRO A 74 -10.68 1.16 9.85
CA PRO A 74 -10.00 2.45 9.70
C PRO A 74 -9.20 2.46 8.41
N ARG A 75 -9.50 3.42 7.52
CA ARG A 75 -8.96 3.48 6.16
C ARG A 75 -7.45 3.44 6.14
N ASP A 76 -6.82 4.34 6.88
CA ASP A 76 -5.37 4.54 6.82
C ASP A 76 -4.63 3.29 7.33
N LEU A 77 -5.14 2.65 8.40
CA LEU A 77 -4.61 1.37 8.90
C LEU A 77 -4.78 0.22 7.91
N VAL A 78 -5.91 0.15 7.19
CA VAL A 78 -6.11 -0.88 6.14
C VAL A 78 -5.07 -0.73 5.02
N PHE A 79 -4.83 0.48 4.54
CA PHE A 79 -3.82 0.71 3.50
C PHE A 79 -2.39 0.47 3.99
N GLU A 80 -2.08 0.84 5.23
CA GLU A 80 -0.80 0.51 5.86
C GLU A 80 -0.61 -1.01 5.95
N TRP A 81 -1.64 -1.73 6.37
CA TRP A 81 -1.62 -3.19 6.43
C TRP A 81 -1.39 -3.81 5.04
N ILE A 82 -2.03 -3.30 3.99
CA ILE A 82 -1.82 -3.75 2.60
C ILE A 82 -0.35 -3.58 2.19
N GLU A 83 0.24 -2.42 2.47
CA GLU A 83 1.62 -2.10 2.15
C GLU A 83 2.61 -3.02 2.87
N GLN A 84 2.43 -3.20 4.19
CA GLN A 84 3.26 -4.08 5.00
C GLN A 84 3.24 -5.53 4.49
N ASN A 85 2.05 -6.06 4.18
CA ASN A 85 1.92 -7.44 3.68
C ASN A 85 2.49 -7.59 2.27
N THR A 86 2.32 -6.59 1.40
CA THR A 86 2.86 -6.61 0.04
C THR A 86 4.39 -6.65 0.05
N ASN A 87 5.02 -5.84 0.91
CA ASN A 87 6.48 -5.79 1.06
C ASN A 87 7.04 -7.12 1.59
N GLN A 88 6.35 -7.77 2.54
CA GLN A 88 6.73 -9.09 3.04
C GLN A 88 6.66 -10.18 1.96
N VAL A 89 5.62 -10.16 1.11
CA VAL A 89 5.50 -11.14 0.02
C VAL A 89 6.65 -10.97 -0.98
N GLN A 90 7.05 -9.73 -1.30
CA GLN A 90 8.15 -9.46 -2.22
C GLN A 90 9.49 -9.92 -1.65
N SER A 91 9.77 -9.65 -0.37
CA SER A 91 11.03 -10.07 0.26
C SER A 91 11.17 -11.60 0.30
N VAL A 92 10.09 -12.32 0.60
CA VAL A 92 10.08 -13.79 0.59
C VAL A 92 10.26 -14.36 -0.83
N LYS A 93 9.68 -13.74 -1.85
CA LYS A 93 9.87 -14.16 -3.25
C LYS A 93 11.32 -14.03 -3.69
N ASN A 94 11.99 -12.95 -3.32
CA ASN A 94 13.39 -12.70 -3.69
C ASN A 94 14.36 -13.71 -3.03
N LEU A 95 14.05 -14.15 -1.81
CA LEU A 95 14.82 -15.18 -1.10
C LEU A 95 14.70 -16.58 -1.72
N ARG A 96 13.57 -16.89 -2.38
CA ARG A 96 13.37 -18.20 -3.03
C ARG A 96 13.92 -18.27 -4.44
N ALA A 97 14.26 -17.13 -5.04
CA ALA A 97 14.82 -17.01 -6.38
C ALA A 97 16.36 -16.87 -6.39
N SER A 98 16.99 -16.80 -5.20
CA SER A 98 18.44 -16.81 -4.99
C SER A 98 18.91 -18.18 -4.53
#